data_AF-A0A7S1EN30-F1
#
_entry.id   AF-A0A7S1EN30-F1
#
_cell.length_a   1.000
_cell.length_b   1.000
_cell.length_c   1.000
_cell.angle_alpha   90.00
_cell.angle_beta   90.00
_cell.angle_gamma   90.00
#
_symmetry.space_group_name_H-M   'P 1'
#
loop_
_entity.id
_entity.type
_entity.pdbx_description
1 polymer ?
#
loop_
_entity_poly.entity_id
_entity_poly.type
_entity_poly.pdbx_seq_one_letter_code
_entity_poly.pdbx_strand_id
1 'polypeptide(L)'
;GEFCDDNNDVPNDGCSFLCSIECGFECSRTQPVGGTSSCHATCGDGVIAASEECDIGFPIDDSNTGCVSCRILPGFVCTRPACGSSEVQVCNTVCGDGIIVGVEECDEGFLNEDTGTCRSDCTANRGEACIGVGCTVSEEALQAFLEKPVELESMSLLGQLNSSAEGATSSREGVMVIESMGHVEPGGRASLVGVGVM
;
A
#
# COMPACT_ATOMS: atom_id res chain seq x y z
N GLY A 1 -37.64 -10.20 -37.53
CA GLY A 1 -38.05 -10.70 -36.21
C GLY A 1 -37.09 -10.10 -35.23
N GLU A 2 -37.60 -9.58 -34.12
CA GLU A 2 -36.74 -9.07 -33.05
C GLU A 2 -35.89 -10.17 -32.40
N PHE A 3 -34.71 -9.80 -31.92
CA PHE A 3 -33.83 -10.71 -31.17
C PHE A 3 -34.25 -10.81 -29.70
N CYS A 4 -34.85 -9.75 -29.16
CA CYS A 4 -35.51 -9.68 -27.86
C CYS A 4 -36.68 -8.68 -27.93
N ASP A 5 -37.64 -8.80 -27.03
CA ASP A 5 -38.71 -7.81 -26.79
C ASP A 5 -39.14 -7.98 -25.33
N ASP A 6 -38.74 -7.10 -24.43
CA ASP A 6 -39.09 -7.16 -23.01
C ASP A 6 -40.21 -6.16 -22.64
N ASN A 7 -40.90 -5.63 -23.65
CA ASN A 7 -42.04 -4.73 -23.52
C ASN A 7 -41.75 -3.42 -22.77
N ASN A 8 -40.52 -2.92 -22.85
CA ASN A 8 -40.15 -1.60 -22.34
C ASN A 8 -39.03 -0.96 -23.20
N ASP A 9 -38.67 0.31 -22.92
CA ASP A 9 -37.60 1.07 -23.62
C ASP A 9 -36.46 1.48 -22.66
N VAL A 10 -36.34 0.81 -21.51
CA VAL A 10 -35.32 1.07 -20.49
C VAL A 10 -33.99 0.53 -21.00
N PRO A 11 -32.96 1.37 -21.17
CA PRO A 11 -31.65 0.86 -21.54
C PRO A 11 -31.02 0.12 -20.36
N ASN A 12 -30.10 -0.80 -20.66
CA ASN A 12 -29.28 -1.54 -19.70
C ASN A 12 -30.01 -2.62 -18.88
N ASP A 13 -31.15 -3.12 -19.35
CA ASP A 13 -31.88 -4.25 -18.76
C ASP A 13 -31.80 -5.55 -19.58
N GLY A 14 -31.09 -5.51 -20.71
CA GLY A 14 -30.84 -6.64 -21.58
C GLY A 14 -31.53 -6.58 -22.93
N CYS A 15 -32.54 -5.72 -23.11
CA CYS A 15 -33.15 -5.49 -24.41
C CYS A 15 -33.20 -4.01 -24.76
N SER A 16 -32.49 -3.63 -25.82
CA SER A 16 -32.49 -2.22 -26.25
C SER A 16 -33.83 -1.81 -26.84
N PHE A 17 -34.08 -0.49 -26.90
CA PHE A 17 -35.23 0.10 -27.62
C PHE A 17 -35.30 -0.26 -29.12
N LEU A 18 -34.22 -0.78 -29.71
CA LEU A 18 -34.18 -1.31 -31.08
C LEU A 18 -34.50 -2.82 -31.14
N CYS A 19 -34.97 -3.39 -30.03
CA CYS A 19 -35.27 -4.81 -29.87
C CYS A 19 -34.05 -5.70 -30.17
N SER A 20 -32.86 -5.22 -29.75
CA SER A 20 -31.58 -5.91 -29.84
C SER A 20 -31.07 -6.26 -28.45
N ILE A 21 -30.52 -7.47 -28.30
CA ILE A 21 -29.90 -7.92 -27.04
C ILE A 21 -28.75 -6.96 -26.68
N GLU A 22 -28.74 -6.50 -25.44
CA GLU A 22 -27.68 -5.62 -24.92
C GLU A 22 -26.44 -6.40 -24.50
N CYS A 23 -25.33 -5.69 -24.33
CA CYS A 23 -24.05 -6.33 -24.03
C CYS A 23 -24.06 -7.10 -22.71
N GLY A 24 -23.51 -8.33 -22.72
CA GLY A 24 -23.42 -9.18 -21.53
C GLY A 24 -24.76 -9.79 -21.11
N PHE A 25 -25.81 -9.64 -21.92
CA PHE A 25 -27.11 -10.26 -21.65
C PHE A 25 -27.39 -11.44 -22.58
N GLU A 26 -28.02 -12.46 -22.01
CA GLU A 26 -28.66 -13.53 -22.73
C GLU A 26 -30.17 -13.41 -22.57
N CYS A 27 -30.89 -13.38 -23.69
CA CYS A 27 -32.35 -13.27 -23.68
C CYS A 27 -32.99 -14.57 -24.16
N SER A 28 -34.02 -15.01 -23.44
CA SER A 28 -34.84 -16.17 -23.80
C SER A 28 -36.30 -15.77 -23.96
N ARG A 29 -36.98 -16.35 -24.96
CA ARG A 29 -38.41 -16.08 -25.16
C ARG A 29 -39.23 -16.75 -24.06
N THR A 30 -40.12 -15.98 -23.46
CA THR A 30 -41.05 -16.49 -22.44
C THR A 30 -42.34 -17.05 -23.04
N GLN A 31 -42.66 -16.73 -24.31
CA GLN A 31 -43.80 -17.28 -25.05
C GLN A 31 -43.48 -17.63 -26.52
N PRO A 32 -44.23 -18.56 -27.15
CA PRO A 32 -43.88 -19.11 -28.47
C PRO A 32 -44.13 -18.15 -29.65
N VAL A 33 -45.08 -17.21 -29.54
CA VAL A 33 -45.48 -16.29 -30.62
C VAL A 33 -45.84 -14.92 -30.05
N GLY A 34 -45.21 -13.84 -30.53
CA GLY A 34 -45.47 -12.47 -30.07
C GLY A 34 -45.20 -12.28 -28.57
N GLY A 35 -44.25 -13.05 -28.05
CA GLY A 35 -43.97 -13.20 -26.63
C GLY A 35 -42.85 -12.30 -26.15
N THR A 36 -42.96 -11.84 -24.90
CA THR A 36 -41.88 -11.11 -24.27
C THR A 36 -40.65 -12.00 -24.04
N SER A 37 -39.49 -11.39 -23.97
CA SER A 37 -38.20 -11.98 -23.68
C SER A 37 -37.82 -11.67 -22.24
N SER A 38 -37.19 -12.62 -21.58
CA SER A 38 -36.53 -12.40 -20.30
C SER A 38 -35.03 -12.41 -20.55
N CYS A 39 -34.37 -11.32 -20.18
CA CYS A 39 -32.93 -11.16 -20.32
C CYS A 39 -32.25 -11.30 -18.95
N HIS A 40 -31.07 -11.90 -18.94
CA HIS A 40 -30.25 -12.05 -17.73
C HIS A 40 -28.77 -11.92 -18.09
N ALA A 41 -28.00 -11.30 -17.18
CA ALA A 41 -26.55 -11.24 -17.25
C ALA A 41 -25.93 -12.40 -16.48
N THR A 42 -24.84 -12.98 -16.99
CA THR A 42 -24.19 -14.13 -16.36
C THR A 42 -22.86 -13.74 -15.74
N CYS A 43 -22.85 -13.61 -14.42
CA CYS A 43 -21.63 -13.31 -13.71
C CYS A 43 -20.58 -14.43 -13.86
N GLY A 44 -19.39 -14.07 -14.33
CA GLY A 44 -18.25 -14.96 -14.56
C GLY A 44 -18.05 -15.39 -16.00
N ASP A 45 -18.77 -14.81 -16.94
CA ASP A 45 -18.60 -15.10 -18.37
C ASP A 45 -17.52 -14.23 -19.03
N GLY A 46 -16.97 -13.26 -18.29
CA GLY A 46 -15.93 -12.33 -18.74
C GLY A 46 -16.47 -11.19 -19.61
N VAL A 47 -17.79 -10.99 -19.69
CA VAL A 47 -18.45 -9.94 -20.45
C VAL A 47 -19.27 -9.07 -19.51
N ILE A 48 -18.74 -7.89 -19.19
CA ILE A 48 -19.39 -6.95 -18.26
C ILE A 48 -20.74 -6.47 -18.82
N ALA A 49 -21.82 -6.97 -18.24
CA ALA A 49 -23.17 -6.48 -18.48
C ALA A 49 -23.38 -5.13 -17.79
N ALA A 50 -24.43 -4.41 -18.20
CA ALA A 50 -24.72 -3.12 -17.61
C ALA A 50 -25.20 -3.20 -16.14
N SER A 51 -25.72 -4.36 -15.72
CA SER A 51 -26.07 -4.67 -14.33
C SER A 51 -24.87 -5.07 -13.46
N GLU A 52 -23.66 -5.16 -14.02
CA GLU A 52 -22.45 -5.60 -13.35
C GLU A 52 -21.45 -4.45 -13.16
N GLU A 53 -20.76 -4.46 -12.02
CA GLU A 53 -19.67 -3.52 -11.75
C GLU A 53 -18.35 -4.06 -12.34
N CYS A 54 -18.19 -5.38 -12.35
CA CYS A 54 -17.06 -6.10 -12.91
C CYS A 54 -17.48 -7.52 -13.36
N ASP A 55 -16.75 -8.07 -14.32
CA ASP A 55 -16.73 -9.48 -14.69
C ASP A 55 -15.37 -9.79 -15.34
N ILE A 56 -14.48 -10.40 -14.56
CA ILE A 56 -13.14 -10.80 -14.99
C ILE A 56 -13.12 -12.22 -15.58
N GLY A 57 -14.28 -12.86 -15.70
CA GLY A 57 -14.40 -14.29 -15.92
C GLY A 57 -14.03 -15.10 -14.67
N PHE A 58 -13.50 -16.30 -14.88
CA PHE A 58 -13.04 -17.15 -13.77
C PHE A 58 -11.59 -16.83 -13.36
N PRO A 59 -11.27 -16.88 -12.05
CA PRO A 59 -12.14 -17.22 -10.92
C PRO A 59 -12.97 -16.04 -10.38
N ILE A 60 -14.27 -16.26 -10.13
CA ILE A 60 -15.24 -15.23 -9.71
C ILE A 60 -15.36 -14.97 -8.20
N ASP A 61 -14.73 -15.81 -7.38
CA ASP A 61 -14.89 -15.80 -5.91
C ASP A 61 -13.54 -15.72 -5.17
N ASP A 62 -12.51 -15.21 -5.84
CA ASP A 62 -11.20 -14.98 -5.23
C ASP A 62 -11.07 -13.51 -4.84
N SER A 63 -10.95 -13.22 -3.54
CA SER A 63 -10.83 -11.85 -3.03
C SER A 63 -9.61 -11.10 -3.54
N ASN A 64 -8.60 -11.80 -4.06
CA ASN A 64 -7.40 -11.17 -4.62
C ASN A 64 -7.59 -10.64 -6.04
N THR A 65 -8.70 -10.98 -6.70
CA THR A 65 -8.96 -10.52 -8.07
C THR A 65 -9.62 -9.16 -8.14
N GLY A 66 -10.13 -8.65 -7.01
CA GLY A 66 -10.86 -7.39 -6.94
C GLY A 66 -12.30 -7.45 -7.45
N CYS A 67 -12.77 -8.61 -7.93
CA CYS A 67 -14.13 -8.81 -8.41
C CYS A 67 -14.72 -10.08 -7.80
N VAL A 68 -15.75 -9.92 -6.96
CA VAL A 68 -16.47 -11.07 -6.35
C VAL A 68 -17.96 -10.89 -6.56
N SER A 69 -18.62 -11.95 -7.06
CA SER A 69 -20.06 -11.91 -7.38
C SER A 69 -20.43 -10.69 -8.25
N CYS A 70 -19.57 -10.35 -9.20
CA CYS A 70 -19.69 -9.21 -10.14
C CYS A 70 -19.82 -7.84 -9.47
N ARG A 71 -19.24 -7.72 -8.27
CA ARG A 71 -19.08 -6.49 -7.51
C ARG A 71 -17.60 -6.20 -7.31
N ILE A 72 -17.23 -4.93 -7.49
CA ILE A 72 -15.86 -4.50 -7.24
C ILE A 72 -15.63 -4.51 -5.73
N LEU A 73 -14.54 -5.14 -5.30
CA LEU A 73 -14.17 -5.17 -3.89
C LEU A 73 -13.60 -3.82 -3.45
N PRO A 74 -13.78 -3.43 -2.17
CA PRO A 74 -13.07 -2.30 -1.59
C PRO A 74 -11.56 -2.45 -1.77
N GLY A 75 -10.85 -1.35 -2.06
CA GLY A 75 -9.42 -1.38 -2.36
C GLY A 75 -9.09 -1.70 -3.82
N PHE A 76 -10.07 -1.88 -4.70
CA PHE A 76 -9.84 -2.18 -6.11
C PHE A 76 -10.48 -1.17 -7.07
N VAL A 77 -9.83 -1.00 -8.21
CA VAL A 77 -10.37 -0.31 -9.38
C VAL A 77 -10.20 -1.20 -10.60
N CYS A 78 -11.28 -1.40 -11.35
CA CYS A 78 -11.29 -2.24 -12.53
C CYS A 78 -11.36 -1.41 -13.82
N THR A 79 -10.67 -1.85 -14.86
CA THR A 79 -10.88 -1.35 -16.22
C THR A 79 -12.31 -1.67 -16.65
N ARG A 80 -12.82 -0.98 -17.67
CA ARG A 80 -14.13 -1.33 -18.27
C ARG A 80 -13.97 -1.42 -19.78
N PRO A 81 -13.49 -2.57 -20.30
CA PRO A 81 -13.35 -2.79 -21.73
C PRO A 81 -14.65 -2.52 -22.49
N ALA A 82 -14.53 -2.04 -23.73
CA ALA A 82 -15.70 -1.86 -24.58
C ALA A 82 -16.34 -3.22 -24.90
N CYS A 83 -17.67 -3.24 -25.04
CA CYS A 83 -18.40 -4.45 -25.41
C CYS A 83 -17.88 -5.04 -26.72
N GLY A 84 -17.65 -6.37 -26.73
CA GLY A 84 -17.15 -7.08 -27.91
C GLY A 84 -15.68 -6.83 -28.23
N SER A 85 -14.96 -6.10 -27.37
CA SER A 85 -13.50 -6.07 -27.42
C SER A 85 -12.92 -7.43 -27.01
N SER A 86 -11.70 -7.73 -27.45
CA SER A 86 -10.95 -8.90 -26.98
C SER A 86 -10.11 -8.59 -25.73
N GLU A 87 -10.36 -7.45 -25.09
CA GLU A 87 -9.65 -7.02 -23.89
C GLU A 87 -10.30 -7.66 -22.66
N VAL A 88 -9.48 -8.23 -21.79
CA VAL A 88 -9.92 -8.80 -20.51
C VAL A 88 -10.02 -7.67 -19.49
N GLN A 89 -11.05 -7.69 -18.65
CA GLN A 89 -11.12 -6.76 -17.54
C GLN A 89 -10.00 -7.04 -16.54
N VAL A 90 -9.33 -5.98 -16.07
CA VAL A 90 -8.27 -6.08 -15.06
C VAL A 90 -8.64 -5.18 -13.90
N CYS A 91 -8.58 -5.73 -12.70
CA CYS A 91 -8.71 -4.98 -11.45
C CYS A 91 -7.34 -4.83 -10.81
N ASN A 92 -7.00 -3.60 -10.43
CA ASN A 92 -5.77 -3.29 -9.71
C ASN A 92 -6.14 -2.78 -8.31
N THR A 93 -5.23 -2.99 -7.37
CA THR A 93 -5.38 -2.43 -6.03
C THR A 93 -5.20 -0.90 -6.06
N VAL A 94 -5.77 -0.20 -5.08
CA VAL A 94 -5.77 1.25 -5.00
C VAL A 94 -4.79 1.67 -3.91
N CYS A 95 -3.53 1.84 -4.30
CA CYS A 95 -2.52 2.29 -3.36
C CYS A 95 -2.80 3.70 -2.83
N GLY A 96 -2.81 3.83 -1.50
CA GLY A 96 -3.04 5.08 -0.79
C GLY A 96 -4.46 5.28 -0.28
N ASP A 97 -5.28 4.23 -0.25
CA ASP A 97 -6.63 4.28 0.31
C ASP A 97 -6.74 3.76 1.75
N GLY A 98 -5.63 3.24 2.29
CA GLY A 98 -5.53 2.74 3.66
C GLY A 98 -6.05 1.31 3.83
N ILE A 99 -6.27 0.57 2.74
CA ILE A 99 -6.76 -0.80 2.74
C ILE A 99 -5.71 -1.69 2.09
N ILE A 100 -5.12 -2.61 2.85
CA ILE A 100 -4.22 -3.61 2.26
C ILE A 100 -5.02 -4.74 1.64
N VAL A 101 -4.93 -4.87 0.31
CA VAL A 101 -5.51 -5.98 -0.45
C VAL A 101 -4.56 -6.46 -1.55
N GLY A 102 -4.82 -7.67 -2.07
CA GLY A 102 -4.12 -8.19 -3.24
C GLY A 102 -2.59 -8.25 -3.08
N VAL A 103 -1.88 -7.40 -3.83
CA VAL A 103 -0.42 -7.39 -3.92
C VAL A 103 0.25 -6.34 -3.03
N GLU A 104 -0.51 -5.58 -2.25
CA GLU A 104 0.02 -4.54 -1.38
C GLU A 104 0.75 -5.13 -0.17
N GLU A 105 1.94 -4.63 0.11
CA GLU A 105 2.70 -4.99 1.31
C GLU A 105 2.32 -4.10 2.49
N CYS A 106 1.86 -2.88 2.19
CA CYS A 106 1.45 -1.85 3.12
C CYS A 106 0.53 -0.84 2.42
N ASP A 107 -0.31 -0.13 3.17
CA ASP A 107 -1.08 1.01 2.68
C ASP A 107 -1.47 1.92 3.87
N GLU A 108 -0.70 2.98 4.08
CA GLU A 108 -0.92 3.96 5.15
C GLU A 108 -1.91 5.06 4.71
N GLY A 109 -2.62 4.85 3.60
CA GLY A 109 -3.54 5.80 3.00
C GLY A 109 -2.81 6.94 2.31
N PHE A 110 -3.33 8.16 2.45
CA PHE A 110 -2.65 9.36 1.93
C PHE A 110 -1.27 9.60 2.57
N LEU A 111 -0.93 8.87 3.64
CA LEU A 111 0.36 8.93 4.33
C LEU A 111 1.42 8.02 3.69
N ASN A 112 1.14 7.40 2.55
CA ASN A 112 2.16 6.79 1.69
C ASN A 112 3.11 7.93 1.21
N GLU A 113 4.13 8.24 2.01
CA GLU A 113 5.08 9.34 1.81
C GLU A 113 6.46 8.86 1.34
N ASP A 114 7.23 9.74 0.67
CA ASP A 114 8.66 9.55 0.39
C ASP A 114 9.55 9.47 1.65
N THR A 115 8.99 9.82 2.82
CA THR A 115 9.64 9.79 4.14
C THR A 115 9.14 8.68 5.06
N GLY A 116 8.14 7.92 4.60
CA GLY A 116 7.56 6.80 5.33
C GLY A 116 8.28 5.48 5.09
N THR A 117 7.84 4.46 5.80
CA THR A 117 8.29 3.07 5.67
C THR A 117 7.51 2.30 4.59
N CYS A 118 6.33 2.80 4.23
CA CYS A 118 5.54 2.37 3.09
C CYS A 118 5.69 3.34 1.91
N ARG A 119 6.04 2.83 0.73
CA ARG A 119 6.29 3.63 -0.48
C ARG A 119 4.99 3.95 -1.22
N SER A 120 5.05 4.92 -2.14
CA SER A 120 3.91 5.31 -2.99
C SER A 120 3.43 4.24 -3.98
N ASP A 121 4.14 3.11 -4.08
CA ASP A 121 3.75 1.92 -4.83
C ASP A 121 3.29 0.78 -3.89
N CYS A 122 3.00 1.09 -2.62
CA CYS A 122 2.53 0.17 -1.59
C CYS A 122 3.48 -1.01 -1.35
N THR A 123 4.77 -0.77 -1.59
CA THR A 123 5.87 -1.66 -1.23
C THR A 123 6.60 -1.16 0.01
N ALA A 124 7.14 -2.09 0.80
CA ALA A 124 7.96 -1.75 1.95
C ALA A 124 9.32 -1.16 1.51
N ASN A 125 9.86 -0.24 2.31
CA ASN A 125 11.26 0.14 2.18
C ASN A 125 12.19 -1.02 2.60
N ARG A 126 13.42 -1.01 2.08
CA ARG A 126 14.37 -2.11 2.35
C ARG A 126 14.79 -2.13 3.82
N GLY A 127 14.51 -3.24 4.51
CA GLY A 127 14.83 -3.42 5.93
C GLY A 127 13.68 -3.10 6.88
N GLU A 128 12.51 -2.76 6.34
CA GLU A 128 11.30 -2.52 7.10
C GLU A 128 10.47 -3.81 7.27
N ALA A 129 9.76 -3.92 8.38
CA ALA A 129 8.77 -4.95 8.63
C ALA A 129 7.37 -4.33 8.67
N CYS A 130 6.41 -4.94 7.97
CA CYS A 130 5.04 -4.43 7.85
C CYS A 130 4.08 -5.21 8.74
N ILE A 131 3.25 -4.49 9.49
CA ILE A 131 2.26 -5.05 10.43
C ILE A 131 0.98 -4.24 10.32
N GLY A 132 -0.13 -4.90 10.00
CA GLY A 132 -1.37 -4.19 9.69
C GLY A 132 -1.16 -3.32 8.47
N VAL A 133 -1.69 -2.09 8.49
CA VAL A 133 -1.69 -1.16 7.35
C VAL A 133 -0.34 -0.48 7.07
N GLY A 134 0.61 -0.50 8.01
CA GLY A 134 1.86 0.26 7.89
C GLY A 134 3.11 -0.58 8.05
N CYS A 135 4.25 0.05 7.78
CA CYS A 135 5.56 -0.54 8.02
C CYS A 135 6.29 0.18 9.16
N THR A 136 7.34 -0.45 9.69
CA THR A 136 8.22 0.13 10.70
C THR A 136 9.63 -0.40 10.52
N VAL A 137 10.62 0.39 10.97
CA VAL A 137 12.02 -0.04 10.95
C VAL A 137 12.13 -1.31 11.78
N SER A 138 12.65 -2.38 11.18
CA SER A 138 12.95 -3.57 11.96
C SER A 138 13.97 -3.22 13.05
N GLU A 139 13.86 -3.79 14.25
CA GLU A 139 14.89 -3.58 15.27
C GLU A 139 16.27 -4.04 14.76
N GLU A 140 16.31 -5.02 13.85
CA GLU A 140 17.54 -5.43 13.14
C GLU A 140 18.11 -4.31 12.25
N ALA A 141 17.27 -3.55 11.55
CA ALA A 141 17.71 -2.39 10.77
C ALA A 141 18.25 -1.27 11.68
N LEU A 142 17.62 -1.03 12.84
CA LEU A 142 18.10 -0.06 13.82
C LEU A 142 19.46 -0.47 14.43
N GLN A 143 19.64 -1.76 14.74
CA GLN A 143 20.90 -2.32 15.22
C GLN A 143 22.01 -2.25 14.15
N ALA A 144 21.70 -2.48 12.88
CA ALA A 144 22.65 -2.37 11.78
C ALA A 144 23.20 -0.94 11.53
N PHE A 145 22.50 0.11 11.99
CA PHE A 145 23.01 1.49 11.98
C PHE A 145 23.90 1.82 13.19
N LEU A 146 23.64 1.21 14.35
CA LEU A 146 24.43 1.41 15.58
C LEU A 146 25.71 0.56 15.61
N GLU A 147 25.79 -0.50 14.82
CA GLU A 147 26.98 -1.37 14.72
C GLU A 147 27.99 -0.95 13.64
N LYS A 148 27.72 0.11 12.85
CA LYS A 148 28.73 0.59 11.89
C LYS A 148 29.91 1.16 12.67
N PRO A 149 31.12 0.60 12.56
CA PRO A 149 32.28 1.17 13.22
C PRO A 149 32.47 2.59 12.67
N VAL A 150 32.52 3.57 13.58
CA VAL A 150 33.03 4.90 13.24
C VAL A 150 34.49 4.68 12.84
N GLU A 151 34.79 4.63 11.55
CA GLU A 151 36.17 4.72 11.06
C GLU A 151 36.69 6.13 11.40
N LEU A 152 37.20 6.28 12.62
CA LEU A 152 38.10 7.36 12.98
C LEU A 152 39.36 7.13 12.14
N GLU A 153 39.38 7.67 10.92
CA GLU A 153 40.61 7.81 10.17
C GLU A 153 41.57 8.64 11.03
N SER A 154 42.51 7.93 11.61
CA SER A 154 43.59 8.50 12.42
C SER A 154 44.47 9.34 11.51
N MET A 155 44.19 10.65 11.45
CA MET A 155 45.15 11.61 10.95
C MET A 155 46.37 11.59 11.88
N SER A 156 47.35 10.76 11.51
CA SER A 156 48.69 10.73 12.08
C SER A 156 49.34 12.10 11.89
N LEU A 157 49.34 12.90 12.94
CA LEU A 157 50.19 14.08 13.05
C LEU A 157 51.19 13.87 14.20
N LEU A 158 52.03 12.83 14.08
CA LEU A 158 53.28 12.78 14.83
C LEU A 158 54.32 13.63 14.10
N GLY A 159 54.42 14.89 14.51
CA GLY A 159 55.45 15.79 14.02
C GLY A 159 55.53 17.07 14.82
N GLN A 160 56.35 17.02 15.89
CA GLN A 160 56.96 18.18 16.58
C GLN A 160 55.96 18.92 17.50
N LEU A 161 56.12 18.94 18.83
CA LEU A 161 57.16 19.72 19.51
C LEU A 161 57.57 19.13 20.87
N ASN A 162 58.88 19.22 21.07
CA ASN A 162 59.72 18.96 22.23
C ASN A 162 59.17 19.22 23.66
N SER A 163 59.55 18.27 24.53
CA SER A 163 60.14 18.41 25.87
C SER A 163 59.32 19.01 27.03
N SER A 164 59.32 18.22 28.11
CA SER A 164 59.26 18.60 29.53
C SER A 164 57.87 18.60 30.18
N ALA A 165 57.51 17.49 30.84
CA ALA A 165 57.26 17.45 32.29
C ALA A 165 56.80 16.04 32.70
N GLU A 166 57.22 15.67 33.91
CA GLU A 166 57.14 14.35 34.53
C GLU A 166 55.73 14.00 35.05
N GLY A 167 55.42 12.70 35.14
CA GLY A 167 54.64 12.17 36.27
C GLY A 167 53.29 11.50 35.98
N ALA A 168 53.11 10.36 36.67
CA ALA A 168 51.85 9.73 37.10
C ALA A 168 51.25 8.55 36.27
N THR A 169 51.72 7.37 36.70
CA THR A 169 51.09 6.05 36.89
C THR A 169 49.57 5.85 36.71
N SER A 170 49.25 4.76 35.99
CA SER A 170 48.21 3.73 36.22
C SER A 170 47.25 3.88 37.42
N SER A 171 45.93 3.78 37.18
CA SER A 171 45.03 2.92 37.99
C SER A 171 43.64 2.67 37.38
N ARG A 172 43.10 1.51 37.78
CA ARG A 172 41.89 0.78 37.38
C ARG A 172 40.54 1.41 37.79
N GLU A 173 39.51 0.92 37.10
CA GLU A 173 38.10 0.69 37.49
C GLU A 173 37.35 1.77 38.28
N GLY A 174 36.32 2.34 37.64
CA GLY A 174 35.28 3.13 38.29
C GLY A 174 34.06 3.29 37.38
N VAL A 175 32.98 2.60 37.73
CA VAL A 175 31.64 2.69 37.14
C VAL A 175 31.10 4.12 37.27
N MET A 176 30.75 4.77 36.16
CA MET A 176 30.06 6.06 36.17
C MET A 176 28.54 5.81 36.17
N VAL A 177 27.92 5.99 37.33
CA VAL A 177 26.46 6.07 37.47
C VAL A 177 26.04 7.48 37.02
N ILE A 178 25.28 7.58 35.93
CA ILE A 178 24.66 8.82 35.49
C ILE A 178 23.25 8.91 36.08
N GLU A 179 23.11 9.67 37.18
CA GLU A 179 21.80 10.06 37.68
C GLU A 179 21.19 11.18 36.83
N SER A 180 19.88 11.12 36.78
CA SER A 180 19.00 11.74 35.81
C SER A 180 18.69 13.23 36.05
N MET A 181 18.30 13.87 34.95
CA MET A 181 17.39 15.03 34.81
C MET A 181 17.99 16.44 34.83
N GLY A 182 17.87 17.09 33.68
CA GLY A 182 17.85 18.53 33.53
C GLY A 182 17.32 18.90 32.15
N HIS A 183 16.05 19.26 32.09
CA HIS A 183 15.37 19.78 30.90
C HIS A 183 16.10 21.04 30.38
N VAL A 184 16.53 21.04 29.12
CA VAL A 184 17.18 22.17 28.45
C VAL A 184 16.21 22.76 27.43
N GLU A 185 15.71 23.96 27.71
CA GLU A 185 15.03 24.78 26.70
C GLU A 185 16.05 25.43 25.75
N PRO A 186 15.71 25.61 24.45
CA PRO A 186 16.64 26.12 23.47
C PRO A 186 16.79 27.65 23.60
N GLY A 187 17.95 28.12 24.07
CA GLY A 187 18.35 29.54 23.92
C GLY A 187 19.07 30.21 25.10
N GLY A 188 19.30 29.52 26.23
CA GLY A 188 19.95 30.10 27.40
C GLY A 188 21.45 29.78 27.52
N ARG A 189 22.29 30.80 27.74
CA ARG A 189 23.74 30.68 27.93
C ARG A 189 24.07 29.85 29.18
N ALA A 190 24.81 28.75 29.03
CA ALA A 190 25.33 27.99 30.17
C ALA A 190 26.44 28.78 30.88
N SER A 191 26.20 29.18 32.12
CA SER A 191 27.23 29.74 33.01
C SER A 191 27.83 28.60 33.83
N LEU A 192 29.10 28.28 33.60
CA LEU A 192 29.86 27.36 34.45
C LEU A 192 30.01 27.97 35.85
N VAL A 193 29.35 27.37 36.84
CA VAL A 193 29.69 27.59 38.25
C VAL A 193 30.56 26.42 38.67
N GLY A 194 31.86 26.68 38.82
CA GLY A 194 32.83 25.71 39.31
C GLY A 194 32.65 25.43 40.80
N VAL A 195 32.82 24.17 41.19
CA VAL A 195 33.13 23.69 42.54
C VAL A 195 33.92 22.39 42.28
N GLY A 196 35.16 22.18 42.70
CA GLY A 196 35.73 22.37 44.03
C GLY A 196 36.00 20.96 44.58
N VAL A 197 37.26 20.51 44.50
CA VAL A 197 37.71 19.17 44.92
C VAL A 197 37.68 19.04 46.45
N MET A 198 37.03 17.98 46.95
CA MET A 198 37.45 17.20 48.12
C MET A 198 37.16 15.72 47.87
#